data_AF-A0A950Z7F0-F1
#
_entry.id   AF-A0A950Z7F0-F1
#
_cell.length_a   1.000
_cell.length_b   1.000
_cell.length_c   1.000
_cell.angle_alpha   90.00
_cell.angle_beta   90.00
_cell.angle_gamma   90.00
#
_symmetry.space_group_name_H-M   'P 1'
#
loop_
_entity.id
_entity.type
_entity.pdbx_description
1 polymer ?
#
loop_
_entity_poly.entity_id
_entity_poly.type
_entity_poly.pdbx_seq_one_letter_code
_entity_poly.pdbx_strand_id
1 'polypeptide(L)'
;MTKLAFAGIGGAAACLAIRSIARTAEAQRNAGLGAGKRLLILGAGFGGIGAAVELARLLPQSDNGEIVVIDEDNFLLFTPMLTEAAAGEIDPRHVVVGIHQFSKRIRFIQGRIHHVDVKTREVSVTIGESELDPEQAKIPADHLVIALGSVTNFHHVAGAEEHCLQVKRLGDADAICKRALASIDRALVESDPAKQKALLTFVVAGGGYT
;
A
#
# COMPACT_ATOMS: atom_id res chain seq x y z
N MET A 1 -10.58 12.73 27.40
CA MET A 1 -11.94 13.04 27.89
C MET A 1 -11.89 14.38 28.60
N THR A 2 -12.24 15.47 27.91
CA THR A 2 -12.28 16.81 28.50
C THR A 2 -13.69 17.34 28.23
N LYS A 3 -14.51 17.38 29.28
CA LYS A 3 -15.90 17.87 29.21
C LYS A 3 -15.88 19.37 28.94
N LEU A 4 -16.55 19.79 27.87
CA LEU A 4 -16.75 21.19 27.53
C LEU A 4 -18.09 21.65 28.14
N ALA A 5 -18.03 22.47 29.18
CA ALA A 5 -19.20 23.19 29.68
C ALA A 5 -19.25 24.56 28.98
N PHE A 6 -20.23 24.79 28.13
CA PHE A 6 -20.51 26.11 27.57
C PHE A 6 -21.47 26.85 28.50
N ALA A 7 -20.94 27.75 29.32
CA ALA A 7 -21.71 28.75 30.04
C ALA A 7 -21.32 30.13 29.51
N GLY A 8 -22.33 30.86 29.01
CA GLY A 8 -22.36 32.25 28.54
C GLY A 8 -21.03 33.00 28.39
N ILE A 9 -20.60 33.21 27.15
CA ILE A 9 -19.48 34.13 26.85
C ILE A 9 -19.92 35.07 25.72
N GLY A 10 -19.88 36.38 26.01
CA GLY A 10 -20.24 37.45 25.07
C GLY A 10 -19.44 37.40 23.77
N GLY A 11 -20.03 37.96 22.71
CA GLY A 11 -19.59 37.79 21.31
C GLY A 11 -18.11 38.07 21.03
N ALA A 12 -17.42 38.90 21.83
CA ALA A 12 -15.99 39.18 21.65
C ALA A 12 -15.09 37.96 21.94
N ALA A 13 -15.40 37.17 22.98
CA ALA A 13 -14.58 36.01 23.34
C ALA A 13 -14.91 34.75 22.51
N ALA A 14 -16.14 34.63 22.00
CA ALA A 14 -16.45 33.67 20.93
C ALA A 14 -15.67 34.00 19.64
N CYS A 15 -15.55 35.28 19.29
CA CYS A 15 -14.78 35.72 18.11
C CYS A 15 -13.27 35.50 18.28
N LEU A 16 -12.73 35.68 19.49
CA LEU A 16 -11.33 35.36 19.80
C LEU A 16 -11.05 33.85 19.78
N ALA A 17 -11.98 33.03 20.28
CA ALA A 17 -11.87 31.56 20.23
C ALA A 17 -11.90 31.06 18.78
N ILE A 18 -12.85 31.54 17.96
CA ILE A 18 -12.94 31.23 16.53
C ILE A 18 -11.71 31.72 15.77
N ARG A 19 -11.21 32.93 16.05
CA ARG A 19 -9.95 33.44 15.48
C ARG A 19 -8.72 32.69 15.97
N SER A 20 -8.75 32.08 17.16
CA SER A 20 -7.64 31.25 17.65
C SER A 20 -7.66 29.89 16.95
N ILE A 21 -8.81 29.25 16.83
CA ILE A 21 -8.99 27.97 16.13
C ILE A 21 -8.67 28.14 14.65
N ALA A 22 -9.12 29.23 14.02
CA ALA A 22 -8.77 29.57 12.64
C ALA A 22 -7.27 29.83 12.49
N ARG A 23 -6.63 30.56 13.43
CA ARG A 23 -5.17 30.77 13.42
C ARG A 23 -4.38 29.49 13.69
N THR A 24 -4.86 28.57 14.53
CA THR A 24 -4.20 27.29 14.77
C THR A 24 -4.37 26.36 13.57
N ALA A 25 -5.53 26.36 12.93
CA ALA A 25 -5.78 25.63 11.69
C ALA A 25 -4.99 26.21 10.51
N GLU A 26 -4.84 27.54 10.41
CA GLU A 26 -3.99 28.20 9.41
C GLU A 26 -2.49 28.02 9.70
N ALA A 27 -2.07 28.06 10.96
CA ALA A 27 -0.69 27.77 11.36
C ALA A 27 -0.35 26.30 11.14
N GLN A 28 -1.30 25.37 11.34
CA GLN A 28 -1.13 23.96 10.98
C GLN A 28 -1.19 23.74 9.47
N ARG A 29 -1.98 24.51 8.71
CA ARG A 29 -1.96 24.51 7.23
C ARG A 29 -0.66 25.07 6.65
N ASN A 30 0.02 25.98 7.35
CA ASN A 30 1.29 26.58 6.96
C ASN A 30 2.51 25.94 7.66
N ALA A 31 2.31 24.92 8.48
CA ALA A 31 3.40 24.14 9.04
C ALA A 31 3.90 23.20 7.93
N GLY A 32 4.92 23.66 7.19
CA GLY A 32 5.74 22.75 6.41
C GLY A 32 6.39 21.69 7.32
N LEU A 33 6.86 20.59 6.74
CA LEU A 33 7.72 19.63 7.42
C LEU A 33 8.94 20.36 8.01
N GLY A 34 9.57 21.24 7.22
CA GLY A 34 10.75 21.99 7.62
C GLY A 34 12.04 21.26 7.29
N ALA A 35 13.15 22.01 7.22
CA ALA A 35 14.44 21.48 6.79
C ALA A 35 14.92 20.34 7.71
N GLY A 36 15.32 19.22 7.09
CA GLY A 36 15.85 18.05 7.79
C GLY A 36 14.79 17.17 8.47
N LYS A 37 13.50 17.47 8.30
CA LYS A 37 12.40 16.64 8.79
C LYS A 37 12.01 15.59 7.76
N ARG A 38 11.76 14.36 8.23
CA ARG A 38 11.39 13.22 7.39
C ARG A 38 10.01 12.71 7.73
N LEU A 39 9.14 12.67 6.71
CA LEU A 39 7.88 11.95 6.74
C LEU A 39 8.06 10.64 6.00
N LEU A 40 7.88 9.54 6.73
CA LEU A 40 8.02 8.19 6.22
C LEU A 40 6.65 7.55 6.00
N ILE A 41 6.42 7.08 4.78
CA ILE A 41 5.20 6.38 4.36
C ILE A 41 5.58 4.93 4.09
N LEU A 42 4.95 4.02 4.83
CA LEU A 42 5.17 2.59 4.74
C LEU A 42 4.09 1.98 3.86
N GLY A 43 4.45 1.54 2.66
CA GLY A 43 3.54 1.01 1.65
C GLY A 43 3.31 1.99 0.49
N ALA A 44 3.38 1.47 -0.73
CA ALA A 44 3.17 2.17 -2.00
C ALA A 44 1.87 1.73 -2.71
N GLY A 45 0.89 1.22 -1.95
CA GLY A 45 -0.47 1.01 -2.42
C GLY A 45 -1.27 2.32 -2.56
N PHE A 46 -2.57 2.22 -2.85
CA PHE A 46 -3.44 3.38 -3.04
C PHE A 46 -3.39 4.40 -1.90
N GLY A 47 -3.42 3.91 -0.64
CA GLY A 47 -3.38 4.78 0.53
C GLY A 47 -2.04 5.50 0.69
N GLY A 48 -0.93 4.79 0.48
CA GLY A 48 0.41 5.34 0.64
C GLY A 48 0.75 6.37 -0.43
N ILE A 49 0.52 6.02 -1.70
CA ILE A 49 0.76 6.93 -2.82
C ILE A 49 -0.23 8.10 -2.83
N GLY A 50 -1.50 7.85 -2.52
CA GLY A 50 -2.48 8.93 -2.37
C GLY A 50 -2.06 9.95 -1.30
N ALA A 51 -1.61 9.47 -0.13
CA ALA A 51 -1.08 10.34 0.92
C ALA A 51 0.19 11.08 0.47
N ALA A 52 1.14 10.39 -0.18
CA ALA A 52 2.39 10.97 -0.65
C ALA A 52 2.17 12.09 -1.67
N VAL A 53 1.29 11.86 -2.65
CA VAL A 53 0.94 12.84 -3.70
C VAL A 53 0.24 14.04 -3.10
N GLU A 54 -0.73 13.82 -2.21
CA GLU A 54 -1.46 14.92 -1.58
C GLU A 54 -0.55 15.75 -0.66
N LEU A 55 0.34 15.12 0.11
CA LEU A 55 1.35 15.82 0.89
C LEU A 55 2.30 16.62 0.00
N ALA A 56 2.78 16.04 -1.11
CA ALA A 56 3.65 16.73 -2.05
C ALA A 56 2.98 17.98 -2.67
N ARG A 57 1.66 17.93 -2.86
CA ARG A 57 0.82 19.03 -3.37
C ARG A 57 0.56 20.11 -2.32
N LEU A 58 0.30 19.73 -1.07
CA LEU A 58 -0.05 20.64 0.02
C LEU A 58 1.17 21.38 0.59
N LEU A 59 2.34 20.75 0.65
CA LEU A 59 3.53 21.38 1.19
C LEU A 59 4.03 22.50 0.26
N PRO A 60 4.45 23.67 0.78
CA PRO A 60 5.04 24.74 -0.04
C PRO A 60 6.28 24.26 -0.80
N GLN A 61 6.56 24.75 -2.00
CA GLN A 61 7.79 24.36 -2.74
C GLN A 61 9.08 24.76 -2.01
N SER A 62 9.01 25.79 -1.15
CA SER A 62 10.11 26.22 -0.28
C SER A 62 10.34 25.32 0.94
N ASP A 63 9.47 24.35 1.17
CA ASP A 63 9.63 23.40 2.28
C ASP A 63 10.63 22.30 1.91
N ASN A 64 11.69 22.24 2.72
CA ASN A 64 12.85 21.36 2.55
C ASN A 64 12.73 20.05 3.36
N GLY A 65 11.53 19.64 3.75
CA GLY A 65 11.29 18.31 4.32
C GLY A 65 11.28 17.19 3.28
N GLU A 66 11.58 15.97 3.72
CA GLU A 66 11.60 14.78 2.88
C GLU A 66 10.28 14.00 3.01
N ILE A 67 9.64 13.70 1.87
CA ILE A 67 8.59 12.69 1.77
C ILE A 67 9.25 11.41 1.26
N VAL A 68 9.32 10.39 2.10
CA VAL A 68 9.94 9.11 1.77
C VAL A 68 8.87 8.01 1.78
N VAL A 69 8.73 7.30 0.66
CA VAL A 69 7.88 6.10 0.55
C VAL A 69 8.77 4.87 0.53
N ILE A 70 8.46 3.89 1.36
CA ILE A 70 9.14 2.59 1.40
C ILE A 70 8.15 1.50 1.04
N ASP A 71 8.47 0.70 0.03
CA ASP A 71 7.73 -0.51 -0.34
C ASP A 71 8.69 -1.53 -0.98
N GLU A 72 8.29 -2.80 -1.01
CA GLU A 72 9.01 -3.86 -1.70
C GLU A 72 8.89 -3.70 -3.22
N ASP A 73 7.73 -3.27 -3.69
CA ASP A 73 7.41 -3.08 -5.11
C ASP A 73 7.61 -1.61 -5.51
N ASN A 74 8.34 -1.38 -6.61
CA ASN A 74 8.62 -0.04 -7.12
C ASN A 74 7.50 0.53 -8.02
N PHE A 75 6.30 -0.03 -7.92
CA PHE A 75 5.11 0.35 -8.67
C PHE A 75 3.85 0.29 -7.79
N LEU A 76 2.86 1.10 -8.15
CA LEU A 76 1.49 0.96 -7.65
C LEU A 76 0.78 -0.07 -8.50
N LEU A 77 0.26 -1.12 -7.88
CA LEU A 77 -0.64 -2.08 -8.52
C LEU A 77 -2.08 -1.56 -8.51
N PHE A 78 -2.69 -1.43 -9.69
CA PHE A 78 -4.10 -1.11 -9.84
C PHE A 78 -4.93 -2.38 -9.62
N THR A 79 -5.11 -2.73 -8.34
CA THR A 79 -5.79 -3.98 -7.92
C THR A 79 -7.18 -4.19 -8.53
N PRO A 80 -8.01 -3.16 -8.85
CA PRO A 80 -9.30 -3.39 -9.48
C PRO A 80 -9.27 -4.05 -10.85
N MET A 81 -8.13 -4.02 -11.56
CA MET A 81 -7.95 -4.71 -12.84
C MET A 81 -7.12 -6.00 -12.74
N LEU A 82 -6.76 -6.42 -11.52
CA LEU A 82 -5.89 -7.58 -11.32
C LEU A 82 -6.57 -8.88 -11.76
N THR A 83 -7.90 -8.95 -11.65
CA THR A 83 -8.71 -10.08 -12.09
C THR A 83 -8.67 -10.27 -13.60
N GLU A 84 -8.74 -9.20 -14.36
CA GLU A 84 -8.65 -9.17 -15.82
C GLU A 84 -7.25 -9.58 -16.27
N ALA A 85 -6.22 -9.15 -15.52
CA ALA A 85 -4.84 -9.59 -15.77
C ALA A 85 -4.68 -11.09 -15.49
N ALA A 86 -5.26 -11.59 -14.39
CA ALA A 86 -5.22 -13.00 -14.01
C ALA A 86 -5.98 -13.90 -15.00
N ALA A 87 -7.06 -13.39 -15.59
CA ALA A 87 -7.81 -14.04 -16.65
C ALA A 87 -7.09 -14.00 -18.01
N GLY A 88 -6.03 -13.20 -18.15
CA GLY A 88 -5.27 -13.03 -19.39
C GLY A 88 -5.93 -12.07 -20.40
N GLU A 89 -6.91 -11.27 -19.99
CA GLU A 89 -7.56 -10.27 -20.84
C GLU A 89 -6.68 -9.04 -21.07
N ILE A 90 -5.81 -8.73 -20.09
CA ILE A 90 -4.86 -7.63 -20.15
C ILE A 90 -3.47 -8.10 -19.74
N ASP A 91 -2.45 -7.51 -20.36
CA ASP A 91 -1.06 -7.73 -19.94
C ASP A 91 -0.86 -7.16 -18.52
N PRO A 92 -0.29 -7.93 -17.57
CA PRO A 92 -0.05 -7.45 -16.20
C PRO A 92 0.75 -6.14 -16.12
N ARG A 93 1.59 -5.83 -17.11
CA ARG A 93 2.33 -4.56 -17.15
C ARG A 93 1.43 -3.34 -17.35
N HIS A 94 0.20 -3.53 -17.83
CA HIS A 94 -0.78 -2.45 -17.99
C HIS A 94 -1.57 -2.15 -16.71
N VAL A 95 -1.46 -2.97 -15.66
CA VAL A 95 -2.11 -2.73 -14.36
C VAL A 95 -1.17 -2.12 -13.32
N VAL A 96 0.01 -1.65 -13.72
CA VAL A 96 1.00 -1.06 -12.81
C VAL A 96 1.46 0.32 -13.25
N VAL A 97 1.80 1.17 -12.29
CA VAL A 97 2.36 2.50 -12.53
C VAL A 97 3.59 2.69 -11.65
N GLY A 98 4.75 3.01 -12.24
CA GLY A 98 5.99 3.19 -11.49
C GLY A 98 5.91 4.36 -10.49
N ILE A 99 6.41 4.18 -9.26
CA ILE A 99 6.23 5.18 -8.20
C ILE A 99 6.84 6.54 -8.54
N HIS A 100 7.96 6.55 -9.26
CA HIS A 100 8.65 7.77 -9.70
C HIS A 100 7.81 8.65 -10.64
N GLN A 101 6.74 8.13 -11.24
CA GLN A 101 5.86 8.88 -12.14
C GLN A 101 4.90 9.81 -11.40
N PHE A 102 4.61 9.55 -10.11
CA PHE A 102 3.59 10.31 -9.37
C PHE A 102 4.04 11.71 -8.95
N SER A 103 5.29 11.87 -8.50
CA SER A 103 5.84 13.19 -8.13
C SER A 103 7.35 13.14 -7.93
N LYS A 104 8.05 14.16 -8.43
CA LYS A 104 9.50 14.35 -8.22
C LYS A 104 9.87 14.68 -6.76
N ARG A 105 8.88 15.09 -5.96
CA ARG A 105 9.09 15.42 -4.53
C ARG A 105 9.05 14.19 -3.63
N ILE A 106 8.60 13.06 -4.15
CA ILE A 106 8.56 11.79 -3.43
C ILE A 106 9.89 11.10 -3.65
N ARG A 107 10.60 10.79 -2.56
CA ARG A 107 11.74 9.89 -2.58
C ARG A 107 11.23 8.47 -2.33
N PHE A 108 11.54 7.56 -3.23
CA PHE A 108 11.20 6.14 -3.07
C PHE A 108 12.42 5.35 -2.60
N ILE A 109 12.20 4.43 -1.66
CA ILE A 109 13.18 3.43 -1.24
C ILE A 109 12.55 2.06 -1.46
N GLN A 110 13.12 1.27 -2.37
CA GLN A 110 12.71 -0.11 -2.54
C GLN A 110 13.28 -0.94 -1.37
N GLY A 111 12.42 -1.55 -0.56
CA GLY A 111 12.87 -2.35 0.57
C GLY A 111 11.75 -3.04 1.35
N ARG A 112 12.10 -4.16 1.96
CA ARG A 112 11.22 -4.97 2.80
C ARG A 112 11.22 -4.43 4.23
N ILE A 113 10.05 -4.05 4.72
CA ILE A 113 9.87 -3.56 6.10
C ILE A 113 9.65 -4.76 7.02
N HIS A 114 10.45 -4.86 8.08
CA HIS A 114 10.40 -5.96 9.03
C HIS A 114 9.77 -5.57 10.36
N HIS A 115 10.04 -4.35 10.82
CA HIS A 115 9.59 -3.87 12.13
C HIS A 115 9.31 -2.37 12.11
N VAL A 116 8.27 -1.97 12.84
CA VAL A 116 7.86 -0.57 12.99
C VAL A 116 7.72 -0.28 14.48
N ASP A 117 8.66 0.48 15.04
CA ASP A 117 8.54 0.98 16.40
C ASP A 117 7.87 2.36 16.37
N VAL A 118 6.58 2.38 16.70
CA VAL A 118 5.76 3.61 16.69
C VAL A 118 6.18 4.58 17.82
N LYS A 119 6.79 4.09 18.91
CA LYS A 119 7.22 4.94 20.03
C LYS A 119 8.46 5.73 19.67
N THR A 120 9.44 5.07 19.07
CA THR A 120 10.70 5.70 18.63
C THR A 120 10.61 6.27 17.21
N ARG A 121 9.56 5.91 16.46
CA ARG A 121 9.36 6.24 15.03
C ARG A 121 10.52 5.76 14.17
N GLU A 122 11.04 4.58 14.52
CA GLU A 122 12.10 3.89 13.79
C GLU A 122 11.52 2.69 13.04
N VAL A 123 11.97 2.49 11.80
CA VAL A 123 11.55 1.39 10.96
C VAL A 123 12.76 0.57 10.54
N SER A 124 12.69 -0.75 10.73
CA SER A 124 13.71 -1.69 10.26
C SER A 124 13.38 -2.14 8.85
N VAL A 125 14.30 -1.92 7.91
CA VAL A 125 14.11 -2.17 6.48
C VAL A 125 15.34 -2.85 5.89
N THR A 126 15.14 -3.88 5.08
CA THR A 126 16.17 -4.36 4.15
C THR A 126 16.05 -3.59 2.85
N ILE A 127 17.10 -2.87 2.45
CA ILE A 127 17.10 -2.05 1.23
C ILE A 127 17.59 -2.90 0.04
N GLY A 128 16.84 -2.84 -1.07
CA GLY A 128 17.14 -3.62 -2.28
C GLY A 128 16.87 -5.13 -2.14
N GLU A 129 17.28 -5.89 -3.15
CA GLU A 129 17.06 -7.34 -3.27
C GLU A 129 18.31 -8.16 -2.87
N SER A 130 19.00 -7.80 -1.78
CA SER A 130 20.15 -8.62 -1.32
C SER A 130 19.65 -9.81 -0.48
N GLU A 131 19.47 -10.97 -1.12
CA GLU A 131 19.14 -12.23 -0.44
C GLU A 131 20.32 -12.85 0.33
N LEU A 132 21.56 -12.44 0.01
CA LEU A 132 22.77 -13.12 0.48
C LEU A 132 23.31 -12.59 1.82
N ASP A 133 22.98 -11.35 2.19
CA ASP A 133 23.18 -10.80 3.53
C ASP A 133 22.36 -9.50 3.69
N PRO A 134 21.07 -9.59 4.10
CA PRO A 134 20.22 -8.42 4.19
C PRO A 134 20.54 -7.65 5.47
N GLU A 135 21.54 -6.76 5.42
CA GLU A 135 21.76 -5.82 6.52
C GLU A 135 20.50 -4.96 6.69
N GLN A 136 19.89 -5.05 7.87
CA GLN A 136 18.70 -4.27 8.18
C GLN A 136 19.11 -2.85 8.56
N ALA A 137 18.71 -1.89 7.72
CA ALA A 137 18.85 -0.48 8.01
C ALA A 137 17.72 -0.03 8.92
N LYS A 138 18.08 0.75 9.95
CA LYS A 138 17.13 1.46 10.80
C LYS A 138 16.93 2.88 10.27
N ILE A 139 15.70 3.20 9.91
CA ILE A 139 15.34 4.49 9.34
C ILE A 139 14.47 5.25 10.34
N PRO A 140 15.00 6.33 10.97
CA PRO A 140 14.19 7.18 11.83
C PRO A 140 13.29 8.10 11.00
N ALA A 141 12.14 8.46 11.57
CA ALA A 141 11.18 9.38 10.99
C ALA A 141 10.63 10.36 12.02
N ASP A 142 10.39 11.61 11.61
CA ASP A 142 9.68 12.58 12.44
C ASP A 142 8.17 12.32 12.38
N HIS A 143 7.67 11.92 11.22
CA HIS A 143 6.27 11.58 10.99
C HIS A 143 6.18 10.22 10.29
N LEU A 144 5.19 9.43 10.68
CA LEU A 144 4.99 8.08 10.16
C LEU A 144 3.56 7.91 9.64
N VAL A 145 3.43 7.41 8.42
CA VAL A 145 2.17 6.96 7.82
C VAL A 145 2.29 5.47 7.55
N ILE A 146 1.37 4.68 8.11
CA ILE A 146 1.34 3.22 7.93
C ILE A 146 0.25 2.89 6.91
N ALA A 147 0.65 2.45 5.73
CA ALA A 147 -0.20 2.14 4.58
C ALA A 147 0.19 0.79 3.92
N LEU A 148 0.61 -0.19 4.74
CA LEU A 148 1.12 -1.51 4.32
C LEU A 148 0.07 -2.43 3.66
N GLY A 149 -1.18 -1.99 3.56
CA GLY A 149 -2.26 -2.79 2.98
C GLY A 149 -2.71 -3.94 3.88
N SER A 150 -3.03 -5.07 3.25
CA SER A 150 -3.56 -6.27 3.90
C SER A 150 -3.04 -7.52 3.21
N VAL A 151 -3.07 -8.64 3.92
CA VAL A 151 -2.72 -9.97 3.40
C VAL A 151 -3.97 -10.83 3.27
N THR A 152 -3.88 -11.87 2.46
CA THR A 152 -4.95 -12.88 2.32
C THR A 152 -5.15 -13.59 3.65
N ASN A 153 -6.41 -13.75 4.05
CA ASN A 153 -6.78 -14.54 5.22
C ASN A 153 -7.40 -15.87 4.77
N PHE A 154 -6.73 -16.97 5.08
CA PHE A 154 -7.21 -18.32 4.75
C PHE A 154 -8.23 -18.87 5.75
N HIS A 155 -8.61 -18.10 6.77
CA HIS A 155 -9.64 -18.46 7.77
C HIS A 155 -9.41 -19.81 8.44
N HIS A 156 -8.14 -20.24 8.57
CA HIS A 156 -7.74 -21.52 9.15
C HIS A 156 -8.29 -22.76 8.41
N VAL A 157 -8.65 -22.62 7.13
CA VAL A 157 -9.02 -23.77 6.30
C VAL A 157 -7.76 -24.58 6.00
N ALA A 158 -7.71 -25.82 6.49
CA ALA A 158 -6.58 -26.71 6.30
C ALA A 158 -6.32 -26.95 4.80
N GLY A 159 -5.06 -26.82 4.37
CA GLY A 159 -4.66 -27.01 2.98
C GLY A 159 -4.89 -25.79 2.08
N ALA A 160 -5.57 -24.73 2.55
CA ALA A 160 -5.92 -23.60 1.70
C ALA A 160 -4.69 -22.76 1.30
N GLU A 161 -3.76 -22.53 2.23
CA GLU A 161 -2.54 -21.77 1.93
C GLU A 161 -1.60 -22.53 0.98
N GLU A 162 -1.61 -23.87 1.05
CA GLU A 162 -0.77 -24.74 0.24
C GLU A 162 -1.34 -25.03 -1.16
N HIS A 163 -2.67 -24.96 -1.32
CA HIS A 163 -3.36 -25.41 -2.54
C HIS A 163 -4.12 -24.31 -3.28
N CYS A 164 -4.45 -23.19 -2.64
CA CYS A 164 -5.13 -22.08 -3.32
C CYS A 164 -4.14 -21.09 -3.93
N LEU A 165 -4.53 -20.53 -5.08
CA LEU A 165 -3.88 -19.34 -5.64
C LEU A 165 -4.55 -18.09 -5.07
N GLN A 166 -3.75 -17.08 -4.77
CA GLN A 166 -4.23 -15.78 -4.27
C GLN A 166 -4.47 -14.84 -5.46
N VAL A 167 -5.13 -13.70 -5.22
CA VAL A 167 -5.28 -12.61 -6.21
C VAL A 167 -5.01 -11.28 -5.49
N LYS A 168 -3.74 -11.02 -5.17
CA LYS A 168 -3.33 -9.83 -4.40
C LYS A 168 -2.13 -9.09 -4.97
N ARG A 169 -1.22 -9.81 -5.60
CA ARG A 169 0.03 -9.30 -6.15
C ARG A 169 0.07 -9.49 -7.65
N LEU A 170 0.94 -8.74 -8.32
CA LEU A 170 1.14 -8.87 -9.76
C LEU A 170 1.52 -10.31 -10.17
N GLY A 171 2.41 -10.95 -9.39
CA GLY A 171 2.83 -12.33 -9.64
C GLY A 171 1.72 -13.37 -9.48
N ASP A 172 0.67 -13.06 -8.71
CA ASP A 172 -0.47 -13.95 -8.56
C ASP A 172 -1.26 -14.09 -9.87
N ALA A 173 -1.41 -12.98 -10.62
CA ALA A 173 -2.08 -12.98 -11.92
C ALA A 173 -1.37 -13.90 -12.92
N ASP A 174 -0.04 -13.81 -12.99
CA ASP A 174 0.77 -14.71 -13.83
C ASP A 174 0.63 -16.17 -13.40
N ALA A 175 0.70 -16.42 -12.09
CA ALA A 175 0.57 -17.77 -11.54
C ALA A 175 -0.80 -18.42 -11.87
N ILE A 176 -1.89 -17.65 -11.80
CA ILE A 176 -3.24 -18.11 -12.16
C ILE A 176 -3.33 -18.42 -13.65
N CYS A 177 -2.94 -17.47 -14.50
CA CYS A 177 -3.00 -17.64 -15.95
C CYS A 177 -2.18 -18.87 -16.38
N LYS A 178 -0.95 -18.99 -15.88
CA LYS A 178 -0.08 -20.14 -16.12
C LYS A 178 -0.69 -21.45 -15.64
N ARG A 179 -1.28 -21.49 -14.44
CA ARG A 179 -1.93 -22.70 -13.91
C ARG A 179 -3.13 -23.11 -14.74
N ALA A 180 -3.94 -22.15 -15.18
CA ALA A 180 -5.11 -22.40 -16.01
C ALA A 180 -4.71 -22.99 -17.36
N LEU A 181 -3.78 -22.35 -18.07
CA LEU A 181 -3.26 -22.83 -19.35
C LEU A 181 -2.63 -24.22 -19.22
N ALA A 182 -1.78 -24.44 -18.21
CA ALA A 182 -1.18 -25.76 -17.97
C ALA A 182 -2.22 -26.85 -17.67
N SER A 183 -3.35 -26.50 -17.05
CA SER A 183 -4.44 -27.45 -16.80
C SER A 183 -5.19 -27.80 -18.08
N ILE A 184 -5.42 -26.81 -18.96
CA ILE A 184 -6.01 -27.01 -20.28
C ILE A 184 -5.10 -27.86 -21.16
N ASP A 185 -3.81 -27.56 -21.24
CA ASP A 185 -2.84 -28.31 -22.04
C ASP A 185 -2.80 -29.79 -21.62
N ARG A 186 -2.84 -30.06 -20.31
CA ARG A 186 -2.91 -31.42 -19.79
C ARG A 186 -4.23 -32.11 -20.14
N ALA A 187 -5.34 -31.38 -20.13
CA ALA A 187 -6.65 -31.92 -20.47
C ALA A 187 -6.76 -32.32 -21.94
N LEU A 188 -6.03 -31.65 -22.84
CA LEU A 188 -6.00 -31.95 -24.29
C LEU A 188 -5.39 -33.32 -24.61
N VAL A 189 -4.46 -33.80 -23.78
CA VAL A 189 -3.77 -35.08 -23.95
C VAL A 189 -4.26 -36.17 -22.99
N GLU A 190 -5.21 -35.85 -22.12
CA GLU A 190 -5.79 -36.80 -21.17
C GLU A 190 -6.88 -37.64 -21.84
N SER A 191 -6.77 -38.97 -21.68
CA SER A 191 -7.70 -39.94 -22.30
C SER A 191 -8.81 -40.36 -21.34
N ASP A 192 -8.59 -40.26 -20.02
CA ASP A 192 -9.59 -40.57 -19.01
C ASP A 192 -10.59 -39.40 -18.86
N PRO A 193 -11.88 -39.58 -19.21
CA PRO A 193 -12.87 -38.51 -19.15
C PRO A 193 -13.05 -37.92 -17.74
N ALA A 194 -12.85 -38.73 -16.68
CA ALA A 194 -12.98 -38.25 -15.30
C ALA A 194 -11.82 -37.31 -14.92
N LYS A 195 -10.59 -37.65 -15.32
CA LYS A 195 -9.41 -36.80 -15.10
C LYS A 195 -9.44 -35.54 -15.96
N GLN A 196 -9.88 -35.67 -17.21
CA GLN A 196 -10.06 -34.52 -18.10
C GLN A 196 -11.05 -33.51 -17.50
N LYS A 197 -12.20 -33.99 -16.99
CA LYS A 197 -13.17 -33.14 -16.29
C LYS A 197 -12.57 -32.47 -15.07
N ALA A 198 -11.78 -33.19 -14.27
CA ALA A 198 -11.13 -32.64 -13.08
C ALA A 198 -10.11 -31.54 -13.44
N LEU A 199 -9.31 -31.73 -14.50
CA LEU A 199 -8.35 -30.73 -14.99
C LEU A 199 -9.02 -29.44 -15.49
N LEU A 200 -10.24 -29.54 -16.00
CA LEU A 200 -11.03 -28.41 -16.47
C LEU A 200 -11.99 -27.85 -15.41
N THR A 201 -11.86 -28.28 -14.16
CA THR A 201 -12.66 -27.77 -13.04
C THR A 201 -11.90 -26.67 -12.32
N PHE A 202 -12.44 -25.45 -12.33
CA PHE A 202 -11.91 -24.30 -11.62
C PHE A 202 -12.85 -23.91 -10.48
N VAL A 203 -12.29 -23.61 -9.32
CA VAL A 203 -13.05 -23.23 -8.11
C VAL A 203 -12.59 -21.86 -7.66
N VAL A 204 -13.54 -20.94 -7.51
CA VAL A 204 -13.31 -19.61 -6.97
C VAL A 204 -13.94 -19.54 -5.58
N ALA A 205 -13.11 -19.32 -4.56
CA ALA A 205 -13.55 -19.21 -3.18
C ALA A 205 -13.73 -17.74 -2.78
N GLY A 206 -14.96 -17.26 -2.84
CA GLY A 206 -15.32 -15.88 -2.51
C GLY A 206 -16.22 -15.26 -3.57
N GLY A 207 -17.33 -14.65 -3.14
CA GLY A 207 -18.26 -13.92 -4.02
C GLY A 207 -18.21 -12.41 -3.79
N GLY A 208 -17.11 -11.91 -3.22
CA GLY A 208 -16.88 -10.48 -3.03
C GLY A 208 -16.47 -9.81 -4.34
N TYR A 209 -16.27 -8.49 -4.28
CA TYR A 209 -15.72 -7.73 -5.41
C TYR A 209 -14.28 -8.19 -5.76
N THR A 210 -13.52 -8.51 -4.70
CA THR A 210 -12.08 -8.83 -4.63
C THR A 210 -11.17 -7.66 -4.97
#